data_AF-A0A813KTX2-F1
#
_entry.id   AF-A0A813KTX2-F1
#
_cell.length_a   1.000
_cell.length_b   1.000
_cell.length_c   1.000
_cell.angle_alpha   90.00
_cell.angle_beta   90.00
_cell.angle_gamma   90.00
#
_symmetry.space_group_name_H-M   'P 1'
#
loop_
_entity.id
_entity.type
_entity.pdbx_description
1 polymer ?
#
loop_
_entity_poly.entity_id
_entity_poly.type
_entity_poly.pdbx_seq_one_letter_code
_entity_poly.pdbx_strand_id
1 'polypeptide(L)'
;MLVLWSPEYFTRLWCCFELAVFLEKSSNAGLKSLFHNSDAEMRHASVGAMLDLRRNSSPTEINNEETVPARIAVATIAHETRDETHDRKLIIIPVQIGFFSISCLVMSYVVVVLIRVIEYLEYDFVQPVRVLALFVGCVAISRFCRQYSQDRLELNKQIAQFTFSRAECFLSEDREFIKAVITCLYSDTLNEIDGTAAFEFVVRSRVQ
;
A
#
# COMPACT_ATOMS: atom_id res chain seq x y z
N MET A 1 3.89 5.81 3.74
CA MET A 1 4.62 4.91 2.82
C MET A 1 4.02 5.05 1.44
N LEU A 2 4.84 4.85 0.42
CA LEU A 2 4.47 4.98 -0.99
C LEU A 2 4.32 3.57 -1.56
N VAL A 3 3.10 3.22 -1.99
CA VAL A 3 2.83 1.98 -2.74
C VAL A 3 2.71 2.34 -4.21
N LEU A 4 3.54 1.71 -5.03
CA LEU A 4 3.50 1.85 -6.48
C LEU A 4 2.38 0.97 -7.03
N TRP A 5 1.32 1.59 -7.55
CA TRP A 5 0.18 0.86 -8.09
C TRP A 5 0.35 0.60 -9.59
N SER A 6 0.01 -0.63 -9.98
CA SER A 6 -0.30 -1.02 -11.36
C SER A 6 -1.74 -1.54 -11.42
N PRO A 7 -2.38 -1.55 -12.59
CA PRO A 7 -3.74 -2.07 -12.75
C PRO A 7 -3.92 -3.52 -12.26
N GLU A 8 -2.85 -4.31 -12.25
CA GLU A 8 -2.79 -5.70 -11.80
C GLU A 8 -2.39 -5.84 -10.32
N TYR A 9 -2.17 -4.74 -9.60
CA TYR A 9 -1.71 -4.80 -8.20
C TYR A 9 -2.74 -5.49 -7.31
N PHE A 10 -4.02 -5.09 -7.41
CA PHE A 10 -5.10 -5.69 -6.60
C PHE A 10 -5.59 -7.04 -7.12
N THR A 11 -5.12 -7.49 -8.29
CA THR A 11 -5.44 -8.84 -8.78
C THR A 11 -4.51 -9.89 -8.21
N ARG A 12 -3.36 -9.52 -7.64
CA ARG A 12 -2.37 -10.45 -7.11
C ARG A 12 -2.49 -10.64 -5.60
N LEU A 13 -2.65 -11.88 -5.16
CA LEU A 13 -2.79 -12.23 -3.75
C LEU A 13 -1.58 -11.78 -2.90
N TRP A 14 -0.37 -11.90 -3.44
CA TRP A 14 0.85 -11.46 -2.76
C TRP A 14 0.88 -9.95 -2.49
N CYS A 15 0.40 -9.14 -3.42
CA CYS A 15 0.28 -7.69 -3.22
C CYS A 15 -0.73 -7.35 -2.11
N CYS A 16 -1.82 -8.13 -2.00
CA CYS A 16 -2.78 -8.00 -0.91
C CYS A 16 -2.14 -8.33 0.45
N PHE A 17 -1.31 -9.38 0.50
CA PHE A 17 -0.57 -9.75 1.70
C PHE A 17 0.43 -8.66 2.11
N GLU A 18 1.23 -8.13 1.18
CA GLU A 18 2.16 -7.03 1.46
C GLU A 18 1.43 -5.82 2.04
N LEU A 19 0.27 -5.48 1.45
CA LEU A 19 -0.58 -4.41 1.94
C LEU A 19 -1.11 -4.71 3.36
N ALA A 20 -1.55 -5.94 3.63
CA ALA A 20 -2.05 -6.36 4.93
C ALA A 20 -0.98 -6.25 6.03
N VAL A 21 0.22 -6.79 5.78
CA VAL A 21 1.37 -6.70 6.70
C VAL A 21 1.79 -5.25 6.90
N PHE A 22 1.78 -4.44 5.83
CA PHE A 22 2.13 -3.04 5.94
C PHE A 22 1.13 -2.26 6.81
N LEU A 23 -0.16 -2.47 6.60
CA LEU A 23 -1.22 -1.80 7.37
C LEU A 23 -1.14 -2.19 8.85
N GLU A 24 -0.91 -3.46 9.17
CA GLU A 24 -0.69 -3.93 10.54
C GLU A 24 0.53 -3.24 11.18
N LYS A 25 1.67 -3.24 10.48
CA LYS A 25 2.90 -2.61 10.97
C LYS A 25 2.73 -1.11 11.20
N SER A 26 1.96 -0.44 10.34
CA SER A 26 1.64 0.98 10.48
C SER A 26 0.75 1.26 11.70
N SER A 27 -0.17 0.35 12.02
CA SER A 27 -1.03 0.42 13.21
C SER A 27 -0.21 0.25 14.49
N ASN A 28 0.64 -0.79 14.52
CA ASN A 28 1.44 -1.14 15.70
C ASN A 28 2.61 -0.20 15.95
N ALA A 29 3.10 0.52 14.94
CA ALA A 29 4.10 1.58 15.15
C ALA A 29 3.54 2.78 15.93
N GLY A 30 2.24 3.11 15.75
CA GLY A 30 1.57 4.12 16.57
C GLY A 30 1.42 3.63 18.01
N LEU A 31 1.00 2.37 18.19
CA LEU A 31 0.81 1.77 19.50
C LEU A 31 2.13 1.64 20.28
N LYS A 32 3.22 1.16 19.65
CA LYS A 32 4.54 1.07 20.30
C LYS A 32 5.11 2.42 20.71
N SER A 33 4.78 3.51 20.01
CA SER A 33 5.21 4.86 20.44
C SER A 33 4.52 5.30 21.73
N LEU A 34 3.29 4.83 21.98
CA LEU A 34 2.55 5.06 23.22
C LEU A 34 3.01 4.14 24.36
N PHE A 35 3.38 2.90 24.04
CA PHE A 35 3.85 1.91 25.02
C PHE A 35 5.37 1.89 25.23
N HIS A 36 6.15 2.73 24.54
CA HIS A 36 7.59 2.84 24.82
C HIS A 36 7.90 3.47 26.20
N ASN A 37 6.88 3.85 26.96
CA ASN A 37 6.97 4.19 28.39
C ASN A 37 6.64 3.03 29.34
N SER A 38 6.23 1.86 28.85
CA SER A 38 5.88 0.71 29.70
C SER A 38 5.90 -0.60 28.90
N ASP A 39 6.98 -1.36 29.08
CA ASP A 39 7.11 -2.81 28.90
C ASP A 39 7.05 -3.38 27.46
N ALA A 40 8.21 -3.38 26.80
CA ALA A 40 8.43 -4.01 25.50
C ALA A 40 9.34 -5.25 25.62
N GLU A 41 8.78 -6.44 25.86
CA GLU A 41 9.58 -7.67 25.74
C GLU A 41 8.86 -8.91 25.14
N MET A 42 7.53 -8.95 25.00
CA MET A 42 6.86 -10.25 24.80
C MET A 42 6.26 -10.55 23.41
N ARG A 43 6.24 -9.63 22.43
CA ARG A 43 5.48 -9.82 21.15
C ARG A 43 6.28 -10.05 19.87
N HIS A 44 7.62 -9.98 19.91
CA HIS A 44 8.43 -10.14 18.69
C HIS A 44 8.66 -11.60 18.23
N ALA A 45 8.25 -12.60 19.01
CA ALA A 45 8.53 -14.01 18.72
C ALA A 45 7.55 -14.68 17.72
N SER A 46 6.31 -14.19 17.59
CA SER A 46 5.24 -14.94 16.90
C SER A 46 5.28 -14.87 15.36
N VAL A 47 5.63 -13.71 14.79
CA VAL A 47 5.65 -13.55 13.31
C VAL A 47 6.96 -14.05 12.68
N GLY A 48 8.09 -13.92 13.39
CA GLY A 48 9.37 -14.49 12.96
C GLY A 48 9.34 -16.02 12.90
N ALA A 49 8.77 -16.65 13.93
CA ALA A 49 8.65 -18.11 13.99
C ALA A 49 7.77 -18.69 12.86
N MET A 50 6.76 -17.95 12.39
CA MET A 50 5.84 -18.42 11.35
C MET A 50 6.46 -18.39 9.94
N LEU A 51 7.39 -17.46 9.68
CA LEU A 51 8.18 -17.45 8.43
C LEU A 51 9.28 -18.53 8.44
N ASP A 52 9.82 -18.87 9.61
CA ASP A 52 10.80 -19.95 9.75
C ASP A 52 10.17 -21.35 9.65
N LEU A 53 8.87 -21.50 9.92
CA LEU A 53 8.15 -22.78 9.78
C LEU A 53 8.03 -23.27 8.33
N ARG A 54 8.06 -22.38 7.31
CA ARG A 54 8.09 -22.80 5.89
C ARG A 54 9.47 -23.30 5.46
N ARG A 55 10.53 -22.96 6.18
CA ARG A 55 11.90 -23.39 5.83
C ARG A 55 12.17 -24.84 6.23
N ASN A 56 11.43 -25.38 7.20
CA ASN A 56 11.76 -26.64 7.87
C ASN A 56 10.59 -27.64 8.02
N SER A 57 9.53 -27.58 7.22
CA SER A 57 8.39 -28.51 7.39
C SER A 57 8.65 -29.90 6.79
N SER A 58 9.22 -30.79 7.60
CA SER A 58 8.85 -32.22 7.66
C SER A 58 7.88 -32.40 8.84
N PRO A 59 6.80 -33.21 8.74
CA PRO A 59 5.75 -33.25 9.74
C PRO A 59 6.14 -34.16 10.93
N THR A 60 6.06 -33.63 12.15
CA THR A 60 6.03 -34.46 13.36
C THR A 60 5.02 -33.88 14.36
N GLU A 61 4.14 -34.76 14.84
CA GLU A 61 3.07 -34.56 15.83
C GLU A 61 3.57 -33.98 17.16
N ILE A 62 2.80 -33.09 17.78
CA ILE A 62 2.81 -32.88 19.25
C ILE A 62 1.39 -32.60 19.75
N ASN A 63 1.04 -33.32 20.83
CA ASN A 63 -0.23 -33.36 21.56
C ASN A 63 -0.50 -32.14 22.46
N ASN A 64 -1.78 -32.03 22.85
CA ASN A 64 -2.43 -31.27 23.95
C ASN A 64 -1.53 -31.02 25.19
N GLU A 65 -1.69 -29.98 26.01
CA GLU A 65 -2.89 -29.55 26.77
C GLU A 65 -2.56 -28.28 27.60
N GLU A 66 -3.60 -27.66 28.17
CA GLU A 66 -3.61 -26.87 29.44
C GLU A 66 -4.00 -25.36 29.39
N THR A 67 -5.06 -25.10 30.16
CA THR A 67 -5.85 -23.89 30.42
C THR A 67 -5.30 -23.01 31.56
N VAL A 68 -5.34 -21.67 31.42
CA VAL A 68 -5.42 -20.73 32.57
C VAL A 68 -6.26 -19.48 32.20
N PRO A 69 -7.24 -19.04 33.02
CA PRO A 69 -8.07 -17.86 32.76
C PRO A 69 -7.59 -16.61 33.51
N ALA A 70 -7.23 -15.54 32.80
CA ALA A 70 -6.95 -14.23 33.39
C ALA A 70 -7.32 -13.08 32.41
N ARG A 71 -8.54 -13.08 31.88
CA ARG A 71 -8.96 -12.14 30.82
C ARG A 71 -10.15 -11.22 31.14
N ILE A 72 -10.48 -11.00 32.41
CA ILE A 72 -11.65 -10.16 32.78
C ILE A 72 -11.27 -8.78 33.38
N ALA A 73 -10.01 -8.51 33.71
CA ALA A 73 -9.62 -7.22 34.30
C ALA A 73 -9.21 -6.12 33.29
N VAL A 74 -9.06 -6.42 32.00
CA VAL A 74 -8.49 -5.48 31.00
C VAL A 74 -9.56 -4.77 30.15
N ALA A 75 -10.82 -5.20 30.22
CA ALA A 75 -11.87 -4.70 29.34
C ALA A 75 -12.45 -3.32 29.74
N THR A 76 -12.16 -2.81 30.95
CA THR A 76 -12.82 -1.59 31.47
C THR A 76 -11.99 -0.31 31.33
N ILE A 77 -10.71 -0.40 30.95
CA ILE A 77 -9.84 0.78 30.80
C ILE A 77 -9.66 1.19 29.32
N ALA A 78 -10.11 0.37 28.36
CA ALA A 78 -9.90 0.60 26.94
C ALA A 78 -10.94 1.53 26.27
N HIS A 79 -11.89 2.11 27.02
CA HIS A 79 -12.98 2.90 26.42
C HIS A 79 -12.70 4.42 26.36
N GLU A 80 -11.57 4.91 26.87
CA GLU A 80 -11.37 6.37 27.04
C GLU A 80 -9.94 6.85 26.75
N THR A 81 -9.31 6.33 25.70
CA THR A 81 -8.16 6.99 25.05
C THR A 81 -8.33 6.93 23.53
N ARG A 82 -9.41 7.55 23.05
CA ARG A 82 -9.56 7.93 21.64
C ARG A 82 -8.66 9.14 21.37
N ASP A 83 -7.36 8.95 21.55
CA ASP A 83 -6.33 9.97 21.31
C ASP A 83 -5.76 9.78 19.91
N GLU A 84 -5.41 10.91 19.30
CA GLU A 84 -5.18 11.14 17.87
C GLU A 84 -3.95 10.39 17.34
N THR A 85 -4.07 9.06 17.23
CA THR A 85 -3.09 8.26 16.50
C THR A 85 -3.08 8.75 15.06
N HIS A 86 -2.01 9.45 14.70
CA HIS A 86 -1.73 9.95 13.36
C HIS A 86 -2.01 8.83 12.36
N ASP A 87 -3.17 8.89 11.74
CA ASP A 87 -3.64 7.90 10.78
C ASP A 87 -2.69 8.04 9.59
N ARG A 88 -1.70 7.15 9.52
CA ARG A 88 -0.65 7.22 8.51
C ARG A 88 -1.31 6.93 7.18
N LYS A 89 -1.71 8.00 6.49
CA LYS A 89 -2.39 7.93 5.20
C LYS A 89 -1.54 7.12 4.23
N LEU A 90 -2.12 6.06 3.69
CA LEU A 90 -1.49 5.26 2.65
C LEU A 90 -1.54 6.05 1.35
N ILE A 91 -0.37 6.45 0.84
CA ILE A 91 -0.29 7.17 -0.43
C ILE A 91 0.00 6.15 -1.52
N ILE A 92 -1.04 5.79 -2.27
CA ILE A 92 -0.91 4.95 -3.46
C ILE A 92 -0.68 5.83 -4.68
N ILE A 93 0.45 5.62 -5.33
CA ILE A 93 0.91 6.41 -6.49
C ILE A 93 0.95 5.48 -7.70
N PRO A 94 0.21 5.76 -8.80
CA PRO A 94 0.33 4.96 -10.01
C PRO A 94 1.75 5.03 -10.57
N VAL A 95 2.31 3.88 -10.94
CA VAL A 95 3.69 3.73 -11.47
C VAL A 95 3.95 4.68 -12.65
N GLN A 96 2.91 4.97 -13.43
CA GLN A 96 2.97 5.84 -14.60
C GLN A 96 3.46 7.27 -14.28
N ILE A 97 3.28 7.76 -13.05
CA ILE A 97 3.76 9.10 -12.66
C ILE A 97 5.28 9.17 -12.67
N GLY A 98 5.96 8.10 -12.25
CA GLY A 98 7.42 8.06 -12.24
C GLY A 98 7.97 8.20 -13.66
N PHE A 99 7.42 7.41 -14.58
CA PHE A 99 7.79 7.46 -16.00
C PHE A 99 7.48 8.83 -16.62
N PHE A 100 6.33 9.42 -16.29
CA PHE A 100 5.95 10.74 -16.77
C PHE A 100 6.86 11.86 -16.25
N SER A 101 7.22 11.83 -14.97
CA SER A 101 8.12 12.82 -14.37
C SER A 101 9.47 12.82 -15.09
N ILE A 102 10.05 11.63 -15.31
CA ILE A 102 11.29 11.47 -16.08
C ILE A 102 11.09 11.98 -17.52
N SER A 103 9.99 11.60 -18.16
CA SER A 103 9.67 12.05 -19.53
C SER A 103 9.54 13.58 -19.61
N CYS A 104 8.94 14.23 -18.61
CA CYS A 104 8.83 15.68 -18.55
C CYS A 104 10.18 16.37 -18.37
N LEU A 105 11.07 15.81 -17.54
CA LEU A 105 12.42 16.33 -17.37
C LEU A 105 13.24 16.21 -18.65
N VAL A 106 13.13 15.08 -19.36
CA VAL A 106 13.79 14.90 -20.65
C VAL A 106 13.22 15.87 -21.68
N MET A 107 11.90 15.99 -21.77
CA MET A 107 11.24 16.90 -22.71
C MET A 107 11.56 18.37 -22.42
N SER A 108 11.58 18.79 -21.15
CA SER A 108 11.93 20.16 -20.78
C SER A 108 13.39 20.46 -21.12
N TYR A 109 14.30 19.51 -20.89
CA TYR A 109 15.70 19.62 -21.29
C TYR A 109 15.85 19.77 -22.81
N VAL A 110 15.17 18.92 -23.59
CA VAL A 110 15.16 18.99 -25.05
C VAL A 110 14.64 20.35 -25.54
N VAL A 111 13.55 20.86 -24.94
CA VAL A 111 13.00 22.18 -25.29
C VAL A 111 14.00 23.29 -24.98
N VAL A 112 14.67 23.27 -23.83
CA VAL A 112 15.69 24.28 -23.48
C VAL A 112 16.85 24.24 -24.46
N VAL A 113 17.37 23.05 -24.79
CA VAL A 113 18.45 22.90 -25.77
C VAL A 113 18.02 23.42 -27.14
N LEU A 114 16.81 23.09 -27.60
CA LEU A 114 16.27 23.62 -28.86
C LEU A 114 16.18 25.15 -28.85
N ILE A 115 15.69 25.75 -27.77
CA ILE A 115 15.63 27.21 -27.64
C ILE A 115 17.03 27.83 -27.73
N ARG A 116 18.03 27.24 -27.06
CA ARG A 116 19.42 27.72 -27.11
C ARG A 116 20.06 27.61 -28.49
N VAL A 117 19.82 26.50 -29.18
CA VAL A 117 20.29 26.29 -30.57
C VAL A 117 19.65 27.31 -31.51
N ILE A 118 18.35 27.58 -31.33
CA ILE A 118 17.62 28.56 -32.14
C ILE A 118 18.10 29.99 -31.86
N GLU A 119 18.36 30.35 -30.60
CA GLU A 119 18.96 31.64 -30.22
C GLU A 119 20.34 31.84 -30.87
N TYR A 120 21.14 30.77 -30.96
CA TYR A 120 22.44 30.80 -31.61
C TYR A 120 22.35 31.06 -33.12
N LEU A 121 21.24 30.73 -33.77
CA LEU A 121 21.07 30.82 -35.23
C LEU A 121 20.58 32.19 -35.73
N GLU A 122 20.48 33.23 -34.87
CA GLU A 122 20.15 34.63 -35.22
C GLU A 122 19.03 34.79 -36.29
N TYR A 123 17.92 34.07 -36.12
CA TYR A 123 16.86 34.02 -37.13
C TYR A 123 15.55 34.65 -36.64
N ASP A 124 14.96 35.60 -37.35
CA ASP A 124 13.67 36.22 -36.98
C ASP A 124 12.50 35.22 -36.82
N PHE A 125 12.68 33.97 -37.27
CA PHE A 125 11.71 32.88 -37.15
C PHE A 125 11.64 32.22 -35.75
N VAL A 126 12.38 32.71 -34.76
CA VAL A 126 12.43 32.14 -33.40
C VAL A 126 11.08 32.20 -32.67
N GLN A 127 10.32 33.31 -32.80
CA GLN A 127 9.08 33.54 -32.05
C GLN A 127 7.98 32.49 -32.29
N PRO A 128 7.56 32.17 -33.53
CA PRO A 128 6.53 31.17 -33.76
C PRO A 128 6.94 29.77 -33.27
N VAL A 129 8.22 29.43 -33.35
CA VAL A 129 8.73 28.13 -32.87
C VAL A 129 8.61 28.02 -31.34
N ARG A 130 8.88 29.10 -30.60
CA ARG A 130 8.69 29.14 -29.14
C ARG A 130 7.22 28.93 -28.75
N VAL A 131 6.31 29.61 -29.43
CA VAL A 131 4.86 29.48 -29.19
C VAL A 131 4.39 28.06 -29.50
N LEU A 132 4.85 27.47 -30.60
CA LEU A 132 4.52 26.09 -30.97
C LEU A 132 5.04 25.08 -29.93
N ALA A 133 6.28 25.24 -29.45
CA ALA A 133 6.85 24.36 -28.43
C ALA A 133 6.07 24.42 -27.12
N LEU A 134 5.68 25.61 -26.66
CA LEU A 134 4.82 25.79 -25.48
C LEU A 134 3.45 25.12 -25.67
N PHE A 135 2.83 25.31 -26.85
CA PHE A 135 1.55 24.69 -27.16
C PHE A 135 1.62 23.16 -27.11
N VAL A 136 2.65 22.56 -27.72
CA VAL A 136 2.89 21.10 -27.67
C VAL A 136 3.08 20.62 -26.24
N GLY A 137 3.84 21.36 -25.43
CA GLY A 137 4.01 21.08 -24.00
C GLY A 137 2.69 21.10 -23.23
N CYS A 138 1.86 22.13 -23.43
CA CYS A 138 0.53 22.22 -22.79
C CYS A 138 -0.39 21.07 -23.19
N VAL A 139 -0.39 20.66 -24.47
CA VAL A 139 -1.18 19.52 -24.95
C VAL A 139 -0.71 18.22 -24.30
N ALA A 140 0.61 17.98 -24.24
CA ALA A 140 1.18 16.80 -23.60
C ALA A 140 0.80 16.69 -22.12
N ILE A 141 0.94 17.80 -21.36
CA ILE A 141 0.55 17.88 -19.95
C ILE A 141 -0.95 17.60 -19.79
N SER A 142 -1.79 18.19 -20.64
CA SER A 142 -3.24 17.99 -20.60
C SER A 142 -3.63 16.53 -20.83
N ARG A 143 -2.98 15.84 -21.78
CA ARG A 143 -3.21 14.40 -22.00
C ARG A 143 -2.78 13.57 -20.79
N PHE A 144 -1.66 13.92 -20.17
CA PHE A 144 -1.21 13.23 -18.96
C PHE A 144 -2.17 13.43 -17.79
N CYS A 145 -2.60 14.67 -17.51
CA CYS A 145 -3.56 14.93 -16.44
C CYS A 145 -4.86 14.12 -16.63
N ARG A 146 -5.30 13.97 -17.89
CA ARG A 146 -6.46 13.12 -18.22
C ARG A 146 -6.18 11.65 -17.94
N GLN A 147 -5.04 11.12 -18.38
CA GLN A 147 -4.64 9.73 -18.11
C GLN A 147 -4.53 9.47 -16.61
N TYR A 148 -3.84 10.35 -15.88
CA TYR A 148 -3.71 10.27 -14.42
C TYR A 148 -5.07 10.26 -13.73
N SER A 149 -6.01 11.10 -14.17
CA SER A 149 -7.36 11.14 -13.61
C SER A 149 -8.11 9.84 -13.87
N GLN A 150 -7.94 9.24 -15.05
CA GLN A 150 -8.51 7.93 -15.38
C GLN A 150 -7.91 6.82 -14.53
N ASP A 151 -6.59 6.79 -14.35
CA ASP A 151 -5.90 5.81 -13.52
C ASP A 151 -6.33 5.95 -12.04
N ARG A 152 -6.50 7.18 -11.55
CA ARG A 152 -7.02 7.42 -10.19
C ARG A 152 -8.46 6.96 -10.04
N LEU A 153 -9.31 7.18 -11.04
CA LEU A 153 -10.66 6.66 -11.05
C LEU A 153 -10.67 5.13 -11.02
N GLU A 154 -9.80 4.50 -11.82
CA GLU A 154 -9.70 3.05 -11.91
C GLU A 154 -9.17 2.45 -10.60
N LEU A 155 -8.13 3.03 -10.01
CA LEU A 155 -7.64 2.68 -8.69
C LEU A 155 -8.78 2.72 -7.66
N ASN A 156 -9.55 3.80 -7.62
CA ASN A 156 -10.68 3.93 -6.68
C ASN A 156 -11.76 2.87 -6.93
N LYS A 157 -12.05 2.53 -8.19
CA LYS A 157 -12.97 1.43 -8.53
C LYS A 157 -12.43 0.08 -8.04
N GLN A 158 -11.15 -0.18 -8.26
CA GLN A 158 -10.50 -1.42 -7.83
C GLN A 158 -10.54 -1.57 -6.31
N ILE A 159 -10.26 -0.50 -5.56
CA ILE A 159 -10.35 -0.50 -4.10
C ILE A 159 -11.80 -0.72 -3.64
N ALA A 160 -12.76 -0.06 -4.27
CA ALA A 160 -14.18 -0.21 -3.92
C ALA A 160 -14.70 -1.63 -4.17
N GLN A 161 -14.24 -2.26 -5.25
CA GLN A 161 -14.63 -3.62 -5.64
C GLN A 161 -13.67 -4.70 -5.11
N PHE A 162 -12.67 -4.31 -4.33
CA PHE A 162 -11.65 -5.22 -3.83
C PHE A 162 -12.29 -6.29 -2.95
N THR A 163 -12.00 -7.55 -3.25
CA THR A 163 -12.41 -8.70 -2.44
C THR A 163 -11.27 -9.70 -2.43
N PHE A 164 -10.88 -10.17 -1.24
CA PHE A 164 -9.76 -11.08 -1.06
C PHE A 164 -9.96 -12.41 -1.83
N SER A 165 -11.20 -12.88 -1.93
CA SER A 165 -11.55 -14.10 -2.68
C SER A 165 -11.24 -14.01 -4.17
N ARG A 166 -11.30 -12.80 -4.77
CA ARG A 166 -11.09 -12.57 -6.21
C ARG A 166 -9.61 -12.43 -6.59
N ALA A 167 -8.71 -12.27 -5.62
CA ALA A 167 -7.29 -12.15 -5.90
C ALA A 167 -6.75 -13.48 -6.45
N GLU A 168 -6.01 -13.42 -7.55
CA GLU A 168 -5.34 -14.54 -8.19
C GLU A 168 -4.09 -14.95 -7.39
N CYS A 169 -3.90 -16.26 -7.27
CA CYS A 169 -2.76 -16.87 -6.60
C CYS A 169 -1.91 -17.61 -7.64
N PHE A 170 -0.59 -17.51 -7.52
CA PHE A 170 0.32 -18.27 -8.38
C PHE A 170 0.26 -19.77 -8.06
N LEU A 171 0.16 -20.11 -6.77
CA LEU A 171 -0.08 -21.46 -6.27
C LEU A 171 -1.36 -21.47 -5.42
N SER A 172 -2.18 -22.52 -5.53
CA SER A 172 -3.41 -22.66 -4.74
C SER A 172 -3.12 -22.73 -3.22
N GLU A 173 -2.00 -23.33 -2.84
CA GLU A 173 -1.55 -23.44 -1.44
C GLU A 173 -1.26 -22.08 -0.80
N ASP A 174 -0.78 -21.10 -1.58
CA ASP A 174 -0.49 -19.76 -1.06
C ASP A 174 -1.77 -19.07 -0.56
N ARG A 175 -2.95 -19.44 -1.07
CA ARG A 175 -4.23 -18.87 -0.62
C ARG A 175 -4.54 -19.24 0.81
N GLU A 176 -4.39 -20.50 1.18
CA GLU A 176 -4.68 -20.97 2.53
C GLU A 176 -3.69 -20.37 3.53
N PHE A 177 -2.40 -20.35 3.16
CA PHE A 177 -1.36 -19.73 3.96
C PHE A 177 -1.62 -18.23 4.18
N ILE A 178 -1.83 -17.46 3.11
CA ILE A 178 -2.07 -16.01 3.22
C ILE A 178 -3.36 -15.73 3.99
N LYS A 179 -4.41 -16.54 3.79
CA LYS A 179 -5.65 -16.42 4.57
C LYS A 179 -5.37 -16.64 6.05
N ALA A 180 -4.64 -17.69 6.43
CA ALA A 180 -4.29 -17.96 7.82
C ALA A 180 -3.48 -16.82 8.45
N VAL A 181 -2.52 -16.24 7.71
CA VAL A 181 -1.73 -15.11 8.20
C VAL A 181 -2.60 -13.86 8.37
N ILE A 182 -3.43 -13.51 7.39
CA ILE A 182 -4.32 -12.34 7.50
C ILE A 182 -5.30 -12.54 8.66
N THR A 183 -5.88 -13.73 8.81
CA THR A 183 -6.76 -14.02 9.94
C THR A 183 -6.03 -13.85 11.26
N CYS A 184 -4.78 -14.31 11.38
CA CYS A 184 -3.96 -14.11 12.57
C CYS A 184 -3.64 -12.62 12.83
N LEU A 185 -3.36 -11.84 11.78
CA LEU A 185 -3.03 -10.41 11.91
C LEU A 185 -4.25 -9.56 12.30
N TYR A 186 -5.46 -9.95 11.89
CA TYR A 186 -6.69 -9.17 12.07
C TYR A 186 -7.70 -9.82 13.03
N SER A 187 -7.38 -10.95 13.66
CA SER A 187 -8.27 -11.62 14.62
C SER A 187 -8.55 -10.77 15.87
N ASP A 188 -7.57 -9.97 16.28
CA ASP A 188 -7.68 -9.14 17.50
C ASP A 188 -8.60 -7.94 17.32
N THR A 189 -8.90 -7.53 16.07
CA THR A 189 -9.63 -6.28 15.82
C THR A 189 -11.14 -6.46 15.86
N LEU A 190 -11.65 -7.66 15.59
CA LEU A 190 -13.09 -7.97 15.49
C LEU A 190 -13.32 -9.43 15.92
N ASN A 191 -13.59 -9.66 17.21
CA ASN A 191 -13.70 -10.98 17.88
C ASN A 191 -14.73 -11.98 17.28
N GLU A 192 -15.37 -11.70 16.15
CA GLU A 192 -16.42 -12.53 15.56
C GLU A 192 -16.49 -12.49 14.02
N ILE A 193 -15.63 -11.70 13.36
CA ILE A 193 -15.66 -11.52 11.90
C ILE A 193 -14.49 -12.27 11.25
N ASP A 194 -14.71 -12.92 10.10
CA ASP A 194 -13.65 -13.50 9.27
C ASP A 194 -12.55 -12.44 9.07
N GLY A 195 -11.31 -12.75 9.48
CA GLY A 195 -10.21 -11.78 9.46
C GLY A 195 -9.92 -11.22 8.06
N THR A 196 -10.33 -11.93 7.01
CA THR A 196 -10.30 -11.42 5.63
C THR A 196 -11.28 -10.27 5.40
N ALA A 197 -12.47 -10.32 5.98
CA ALA A 197 -13.46 -9.23 5.90
C ALA A 197 -13.02 -8.01 6.73
N ALA A 198 -12.39 -8.25 7.89
CA ALA A 198 -11.76 -7.18 8.68
C ALA A 198 -10.67 -6.45 7.87
N PHE A 199 -9.80 -7.21 7.20
CA PHE A 199 -8.79 -6.65 6.30
C PHE A 199 -9.41 -5.85 5.15
N GLU A 200 -10.43 -6.37 4.46
CA GLU A 200 -11.12 -5.65 3.39
C GLU A 200 -11.71 -4.31 3.86
N PHE A 201 -12.29 -4.29 5.06
CA PHE A 201 -12.82 -3.07 5.66
C PHE A 201 -11.70 -2.03 5.90
N VAL A 202 -10.58 -2.45 6.47
CA VAL A 202 -9.44 -1.56 6.75
C VAL A 202 -8.82 -1.01 5.46
N VAL A 203 -8.73 -1.82 4.41
CA VAL A 203 -8.26 -1.35 3.09
C VAL A 203 -9.21 -0.28 2.54
N ARG A 204 -10.53 -0.51 2.59
CA ARG A 204 -11.49 0.47 2.06
C ARG A 204 -11.54 1.77 2.87
N SER A 205 -11.28 1.73 4.18
CA SER A 205 -11.29 2.92 5.02
C SER A 205 -10.02 3.77 4.89
N ARG A 206 -8.84 3.14 4.75
CA ARG A 206 -7.55 3.84 4.80
C ARG A 206 -7.02 4.33 3.46
N VAL A 207 -7.60 3.90 2.35
CA VAL A 207 -7.12 4.25 1.00
C VAL A 207 -7.87 5.46 0.41
N GLN A 208 -8.80 6.08 1.15
CA GLN A 208 -9.50 7.32 0.74
C GLN A 208 -8.60 8.57 0.87
#